data_AF-A0AAN1HNX8-F1
#
_entry.id   AF-A0AAN1HNX8-F1
#
_cell.length_a   1.000
_cell.length_b   1.000
_cell.length_c   1.000
_cell.angle_alpha   90.00
_cell.angle_beta   90.00
_cell.angle_gamma   90.00
#
_symmetry.space_group_name_H-M   'P 1'
#
loop_
_entity.id
_entity.type
_entity.pdbx_description
1 polymer ?
#
loop_
_entity_poly.entity_id
_entity_poly.type
_entity_poly.pdbx_seq_one_letter_code
_entity_poly.pdbx_strand_id
1 'polypeptide(L)'
;MPAAATATAEPPAAQPERPLTAAEKARAEGRPQILHPGFVPAALTSALAALLAATAPLGRPAVAVVVAVLQAVTAAGWFRLNGMWPARQGIALAFAGGLAADVGLLATEPGHAPTVVIGTIGVWLLLVLVLQLRSHASPDERLYGLTAAVASTALAVLAGGYLAAAAESSDAVVVGAAAVAVGLLVRALPLPTAAAVVVALAAATGGGVGAGQLTGTGTSTAALLGFAAGACALIGHRVASYDYPSRFVHMTAGVALPLAAAAPVVYVIGRAMG
;
A
#
# COMPACT_ATOMS: atom_id res chain seq x y z
N MET A 1 -21.69 -70.67 0.89
CA MET A 1 -21.12 -69.31 0.96
C MET A 1 -22.18 -68.39 1.50
N PRO A 2 -22.03 -67.74 2.67
CA PRO A 2 -23.06 -66.87 3.20
C PRO A 2 -23.01 -65.50 2.50
N ALA A 3 -24.18 -64.94 2.22
CA ALA A 3 -24.36 -63.64 1.57
C ALA A 3 -24.01 -62.49 2.53
N ALA A 4 -23.18 -61.55 2.05
CA ALA A 4 -22.82 -60.34 2.78
C ALA A 4 -23.99 -59.34 2.75
N ALA A 5 -24.50 -58.98 3.93
CA ALA A 5 -25.47 -57.91 4.08
C ALA A 5 -24.75 -56.55 3.93
N THR A 6 -25.12 -55.78 2.91
CA THR A 6 -24.71 -54.39 2.75
C THR A 6 -25.45 -53.53 3.76
N ALA A 7 -24.74 -53.03 4.77
CA ALA A 7 -25.25 -52.00 5.66
C ALA A 7 -25.36 -50.67 4.88
N THR A 8 -26.58 -50.19 4.69
CA THR A 8 -26.86 -48.84 4.20
C THR A 8 -26.45 -47.82 5.26
N ALA A 9 -25.38 -47.08 4.99
CA ALA A 9 -24.97 -45.95 5.83
C ALA A 9 -26.04 -44.85 5.78
N GLU A 10 -26.53 -44.44 6.95
CA GLU A 10 -27.49 -43.35 7.12
C GLU A 10 -26.85 -42.01 6.68
N PRO A 11 -27.58 -41.14 5.95
CA PRO A 11 -27.03 -39.86 5.52
C PRO A 11 -26.71 -38.98 6.74
N PRO A 12 -25.60 -38.20 6.71
CA PRO A 12 -25.25 -37.34 7.82
C PRO A 12 -26.33 -36.29 8.05
N ALA A 13 -26.73 -36.11 9.32
CA ALA A 13 -27.72 -35.13 9.73
C ALA A 13 -27.36 -33.71 9.23
N ALA A 14 -28.36 -33.00 8.69
CA ALA A 14 -28.21 -31.63 8.22
C ALA A 14 -27.70 -30.73 9.37
N GLN A 15 -26.52 -30.15 9.20
CA GLN A 15 -25.98 -29.19 10.15
C GLN A 15 -26.85 -27.92 10.12
N PRO A 16 -27.19 -27.33 11.28
CA PRO A 16 -27.97 -26.10 11.33
C PRO A 16 -27.22 -24.99 10.58
N GLU A 17 -27.89 -24.39 9.59
CA GLU A 17 -27.33 -23.30 8.78
C GLU A 17 -26.92 -22.15 9.71
N ARG A 18 -25.62 -21.84 9.74
CA ARG A 18 -25.14 -20.64 10.42
C ARG A 18 -25.80 -19.43 9.75
N PRO A 19 -26.35 -18.47 10.52
CA PRO A 19 -26.89 -17.25 9.93
C PRO A 19 -25.82 -16.55 9.12
N LEU A 20 -26.11 -16.33 7.83
CA LEU A 20 -25.24 -15.65 6.89
C LEU A 20 -24.91 -14.24 7.41
N THR A 21 -23.62 -13.89 7.36
CA THR A 21 -23.15 -12.53 7.63
C THR A 21 -23.70 -11.56 6.57
N ALA A 22 -23.72 -10.26 6.88
CA ALA A 22 -24.18 -9.24 5.93
C ALA A 22 -23.41 -9.27 4.60
N ALA A 23 -22.16 -9.73 4.60
CA ALA A 23 -21.36 -9.90 3.40
C ALA A 23 -21.75 -11.13 2.57
N GLU A 24 -22.07 -12.24 3.24
CA GLU A 24 -22.54 -13.45 2.57
C GLU A 24 -23.95 -13.28 1.98
N LYS A 25 -24.82 -12.51 2.64
CA LYS A 25 -26.14 -12.15 2.11
C LYS A 25 -26.05 -11.24 0.89
N ALA A 26 -25.25 -10.18 0.95
CA ALA A 26 -25.07 -9.31 -0.20
C ALA A 26 -24.39 -10.01 -1.38
N ARG A 27 -23.50 -10.97 -1.11
CA ARG A 27 -22.94 -11.89 -2.12
C ARG A 27 -24.02 -12.75 -2.77
N ALA A 28 -24.93 -13.32 -1.99
CA ALA A 28 -26.07 -14.08 -2.52
C ALA A 28 -27.04 -13.20 -3.33
N GLU A 29 -27.15 -11.91 -2.97
CA GLU A 29 -27.95 -10.90 -3.67
C GLU A 29 -27.23 -10.27 -4.87
N GLY A 30 -25.99 -10.65 -5.16
CA GLY A 30 -25.21 -10.10 -6.28
C GLY A 30 -24.84 -8.61 -6.14
N ARG A 31 -24.88 -8.06 -4.92
CA ARG A 31 -24.59 -6.64 -4.66
C ARG A 31 -23.07 -6.44 -4.53
N PRO A 32 -22.46 -5.51 -5.29
CA PRO A 32 -21.05 -5.17 -5.10
C PRO A 32 -20.86 -4.61 -3.68
N GLN A 33 -19.96 -5.22 -2.92
CA GLN A 33 -19.62 -4.80 -1.57
C GLN A 33 -18.16 -4.41 -1.50
N ILE A 34 -17.89 -3.13 -1.71
CA ILE A 34 -16.54 -2.62 -1.53
C ILE A 34 -16.20 -2.65 -0.04
N LEU A 35 -15.45 -3.68 0.35
CA LEU A 35 -14.94 -3.87 1.69
C LEU A 35 -13.65 -3.06 1.84
N HIS A 36 -13.62 -2.23 2.86
CA HIS A 36 -12.47 -1.41 3.20
C HIS A 36 -11.49 -2.19 4.07
N PRO A 37 -10.16 -1.92 3.98
CA PRO A 37 -9.21 -2.35 4.98
C PRO A 37 -9.64 -1.88 6.38
N GLY A 38 -9.76 -2.82 7.32
CA GLY A 38 -10.20 -2.56 8.68
C GLY A 38 -9.08 -2.07 9.61
N PHE A 39 -9.31 -2.17 10.93
CA PHE A 39 -8.41 -1.63 11.94
C PHE A 39 -7.02 -2.29 11.98
N VAL A 40 -6.93 -3.62 11.83
CA VAL A 40 -5.64 -4.32 11.88
C VAL A 40 -4.68 -3.86 10.77
N PRO A 41 -5.09 -3.82 9.48
CA PRO A 41 -4.29 -3.19 8.42
C PRO A 41 -3.89 -1.74 8.74
N ALA A 42 -4.82 -0.93 9.23
CA ALA A 42 -4.55 0.48 9.56
C ALA A 42 -3.50 0.61 10.69
N ALA A 43 -3.56 -0.26 11.69
CA ALA A 43 -2.56 -0.32 12.76
C ALA A 43 -1.18 -0.72 12.23
N LEU A 44 -1.10 -1.66 11.28
CA LEU A 44 0.15 -2.04 10.63
C LEU A 44 0.70 -0.91 9.73
N THR A 45 -0.15 -0.21 8.98
CA THR A 45 0.25 0.99 8.24
C THR A 45 0.82 2.04 9.19
N SER A 46 0.17 2.24 10.34
CA SER A 46 0.61 3.19 11.36
C SER A 46 1.94 2.78 12.00
N ALA A 47 2.16 1.48 12.23
CA ALA A 47 3.44 0.97 12.70
C ALA A 47 4.56 1.21 11.68
N LEU A 48 4.30 0.94 10.39
CA LEU A 48 5.28 1.20 9.32
C LEU A 48 5.56 2.70 9.15
N ALA A 49 4.53 3.53 9.28
CA ALA A 49 4.66 4.98 9.29
C ALA A 49 5.47 5.47 10.49
N ALA A 50 5.24 4.92 11.69
CA ALA A 50 6.03 5.22 12.88
C ALA A 50 7.49 4.81 12.70
N LEU A 51 7.77 3.67 12.05
CA LEU A 51 9.14 3.28 11.70
C LEU A 51 9.80 4.27 10.72
N LEU A 52 9.08 4.75 9.71
CA LEU A 52 9.59 5.80 8.80
C LEU A 52 9.90 7.08 9.57
N ALA A 53 8.98 7.54 10.42
CA ALA A 53 9.18 8.73 11.24
C ALA A 53 10.36 8.58 12.23
N ALA A 54 10.51 7.41 12.86
CA ALA A 54 11.57 7.14 13.83
C ALA A 54 12.94 6.98 13.17
N THR A 55 13.00 6.50 11.92
CA THR A 55 14.26 6.33 11.18
C THR A 55 14.69 7.59 10.42
N ALA A 56 13.77 8.52 10.12
CA ALA A 56 14.10 9.75 9.40
C ALA A 56 15.24 10.58 10.03
N PRO A 57 15.30 10.79 11.36
CA PRO A 57 16.42 11.50 11.99
C PRO A 57 17.74 10.72 11.98
N LEU A 58 17.71 9.41 11.74
CA LEU A 58 18.90 8.54 11.72
C LEU A 58 19.61 8.56 10.36
N GLY A 59 19.03 9.24 9.37
CA GLY A 59 19.60 9.43 8.04
C GLY A 59 19.12 8.42 6.98
N ARG A 60 19.53 8.67 5.74
CA ARG A 60 19.05 7.99 4.52
C ARG A 60 19.17 6.46 4.58
N PRO A 61 20.28 5.84 5.04
CA PRO A 61 20.39 4.38 5.08
C PRO A 61 19.36 3.73 6.01
N ALA A 62 19.03 4.37 7.14
CA ALA A 62 18.03 3.84 8.07
C ALA A 62 16.62 3.86 7.46
N VAL A 63 16.27 4.97 6.80
CA VAL A 63 15.01 5.09 6.06
C VAL A 63 14.92 4.08 4.92
N ALA A 64 16.02 3.84 4.19
CA ALA A 64 16.08 2.88 3.09
C ALA A 64 15.69 1.46 3.52
N VAL A 65 16.06 1.03 4.74
CA VAL A 65 15.65 -0.29 5.27
C VAL A 65 14.13 -0.36 5.41
N VAL A 66 13.49 0.68 5.94
CA VAL A 66 12.04 0.71 6.13
C VAL A 66 11.31 0.83 4.78
N VAL A 67 11.86 1.62 3.86
CA VAL A 67 11.35 1.76 2.49
C VAL A 67 11.45 0.44 1.73
N ALA A 68 12.54 -0.31 1.84
CA ALA A 68 12.66 -1.64 1.22
C ALA A 68 11.58 -2.60 1.72
N VAL A 69 11.24 -2.58 3.02
CA VAL A 69 10.12 -3.35 3.56
C VAL A 69 8.79 -2.88 2.96
N LEU A 70 8.55 -1.57 2.91
CA LEU A 70 7.36 -1.00 2.29
C LEU A 70 7.24 -1.41 0.81
N GLN A 71 8.32 -1.39 0.05
CA GLN A 71 8.39 -1.78 -1.36
C GLN A 71 8.07 -3.27 -1.55
N ALA A 72 8.64 -4.15 -0.72
CA ALA A 72 8.36 -5.58 -0.77
C ALA A 72 6.87 -5.87 -0.53
N VAL A 73 6.28 -5.24 0.50
CA VAL A 73 4.85 -5.40 0.81
C VAL A 73 3.96 -4.76 -0.26
N THR A 74 4.38 -3.63 -0.84
CA THR A 74 3.67 -2.97 -1.96
C THR A 74 3.65 -3.86 -3.18
N ALA A 75 4.81 -4.41 -3.57
CA ALA A 75 4.92 -5.30 -4.72
C ALA A 75 4.07 -6.57 -4.54
N ALA A 76 4.23 -7.28 -3.42
CA ALA A 76 3.42 -8.46 -3.13
C ALA A 76 1.92 -8.13 -2.98
N GLY A 77 1.61 -6.99 -2.36
CA GLY A 77 0.26 -6.52 -2.12
C GLY A 77 -0.51 -6.25 -3.41
N TRP A 78 0.10 -5.54 -4.37
CA TRP A 78 -0.56 -5.21 -5.63
C TRP A 78 -0.93 -6.45 -6.45
N PHE A 79 0.00 -7.41 -6.59
CA PHE A 79 -0.30 -8.68 -7.28
C PHE A 79 -1.38 -9.48 -6.54
N ARG A 80 -1.39 -9.45 -5.21
CA ARG A 80 -2.42 -10.13 -4.41
C ARG A 80 -3.80 -9.48 -4.57
N LEU A 81 -3.86 -8.15 -4.62
CA LEU A 81 -5.08 -7.38 -4.88
C LEU A 81 -5.67 -7.71 -6.25
N ASN A 82 -4.81 -7.95 -7.25
CA ASN A 82 -5.20 -8.35 -8.60
C ASN A 82 -5.41 -9.87 -8.76
N GLY A 83 -5.52 -10.64 -7.66
CA GLY A 83 -5.77 -12.09 -7.74
C GLY A 83 -4.65 -12.92 -8.38
N MET A 84 -3.48 -12.33 -8.63
CA MET A 84 -2.36 -12.95 -9.33
C MET A 84 -1.39 -13.68 -8.38
N TRP A 85 -1.82 -14.05 -7.17
CA TRP A 85 -0.92 -14.69 -6.20
C TRP A 85 -0.75 -16.19 -6.48
N PRO A 86 0.50 -16.74 -6.50
CA PRO A 86 1.80 -16.09 -6.39
C PRO A 86 2.51 -15.85 -7.74
N ALA A 87 2.40 -14.64 -8.31
CA ALA A 87 3.15 -14.19 -9.49
C ALA A 87 4.62 -13.86 -9.15
N ARG A 88 5.39 -14.89 -8.79
CA ARG A 88 6.77 -14.77 -8.24
C ARG A 88 7.67 -13.86 -9.06
N GLN A 89 7.70 -14.02 -10.39
CA GLN A 89 8.56 -13.24 -11.28
C GLN A 89 8.16 -11.76 -11.33
N GLY A 90 6.85 -11.48 -11.44
CA GLY A 90 6.35 -10.11 -11.45
C GLY A 90 6.59 -9.39 -10.14
N ILE A 91 6.35 -10.06 -9.00
CA ILE A 91 6.62 -9.52 -7.66
C ILE A 91 8.12 -9.24 -7.47
N ALA A 92 8.97 -10.21 -7.81
CA ALA A 92 10.42 -10.06 -7.70
C ALA A 92 10.93 -8.91 -8.57
N LEU A 93 10.43 -8.79 -9.79
CA LEU A 93 10.81 -7.71 -10.70
C LEU A 93 10.37 -6.35 -10.16
N ALA A 94 9.12 -6.20 -9.72
CA ALA A 94 8.63 -4.95 -9.15
C ALA A 94 9.42 -4.53 -7.89
N PHE A 95 9.71 -5.48 -7.00
CA PHE A 95 10.52 -5.22 -5.81
C PHE A 95 11.96 -4.83 -6.16
N ALA A 96 12.59 -5.52 -7.12
CA ALA A 96 13.91 -5.16 -7.61
C ALA A 96 13.95 -3.74 -8.19
N GLY A 97 12.85 -3.26 -8.77
CA GLY A 97 12.73 -1.88 -9.25
C GLY A 97 12.75 -0.88 -8.11
N GLY A 98 12.02 -1.16 -7.03
CA GLY A 98 12.09 -0.38 -5.80
C GLY A 98 13.52 -0.31 -5.24
N LEU A 99 14.17 -1.46 -5.07
CA LEU A 99 15.55 -1.51 -4.58
C LEU A 99 16.54 -0.79 -5.49
N ALA A 100 16.39 -0.90 -6.81
CA ALA A 100 17.23 -0.19 -7.77
C ALA A 100 17.05 1.33 -7.67
N ALA A 101 15.82 1.80 -7.45
CA ALA A 101 15.55 3.21 -7.17
C ALA A 101 16.22 3.64 -5.85
N ASP A 102 16.13 2.85 -4.78
CA ASP A 102 16.74 3.17 -3.50
C ASP A 102 18.26 3.25 -3.60
N VAL A 103 18.89 2.30 -4.28
CA VAL A 103 20.34 2.32 -4.56
C VAL A 103 20.70 3.56 -5.36
N GLY A 104 19.95 3.87 -6.42
CA GLY A 104 20.18 5.07 -7.23
C GLY A 104 20.04 6.36 -6.41
N LEU A 105 19.03 6.43 -5.54
CA LEU A 105 18.83 7.57 -4.65
C LEU A 105 20.02 7.72 -3.71
N LEU A 106 20.44 6.65 -3.03
CA LEU A 106 21.59 6.68 -2.11
C LEU A 106 22.92 7.01 -2.80
N ALA A 107 23.09 6.57 -4.05
CA ALA A 107 24.32 6.78 -4.83
C ALA A 107 24.38 8.15 -5.52
N THR A 108 23.30 8.94 -5.51
CA THR A 108 23.23 10.24 -6.18
C THR A 108 22.93 11.38 -5.22
N GLU A 109 23.24 12.60 -5.66
CA GLU A 109 22.88 13.82 -4.94
C GLU A 109 21.35 14.01 -4.92
N PRO A 110 20.79 14.59 -3.84
CA PRO A 110 19.34 14.72 -3.66
C PRO A 110 18.61 15.37 -4.85
N GLY A 111 19.23 16.36 -5.50
CA GLY A 111 18.68 17.04 -6.66
C GLY A 111 18.37 16.14 -7.87
N HIS A 112 19.02 14.98 -7.98
CA HIS A 112 18.83 14.00 -9.05
C HIS A 112 17.70 13.00 -8.76
N ALA A 113 17.02 13.07 -7.61
CA ALA A 113 15.99 12.12 -7.23
C ALA A 113 14.87 11.90 -8.29
N PRO A 114 14.32 12.95 -8.95
CA PRO A 114 13.33 12.74 -10.01
C PRO A 114 13.90 11.98 -11.20
N THR A 115 15.15 12.27 -11.58
CA THR A 115 15.85 11.59 -12.68
C THR A 115 16.06 10.12 -12.36
N VAL A 116 16.46 9.78 -11.13
CA VAL A 116 16.59 8.39 -10.67
C VAL A 116 15.26 7.67 -10.75
N VAL A 117 14.19 8.24 -10.17
CA VAL A 117 12.85 7.62 -10.14
C VAL A 117 12.32 7.39 -11.56
N ILE A 118 12.36 8.41 -12.42
CA ILE A 118 11.89 8.32 -13.81
C ILE A 118 12.73 7.33 -14.62
N GLY A 119 14.06 7.39 -14.48
CA GLY A 119 14.99 6.48 -15.15
C GLY A 119 14.76 5.03 -14.75
N THR A 120 14.61 4.75 -13.45
CA THR A 120 14.32 3.40 -12.95
C THR A 120 12.99 2.88 -13.45
N ILE A 121 11.92 3.69 -13.41
CA ILE A 121 10.61 3.30 -13.97
C ILE A 121 10.77 2.98 -15.46
N GLY A 122 11.39 3.85 -16.26
CA GLY A 122 11.58 3.64 -17.69
C GLY A 122 12.29 2.33 -18.01
N VAL A 123 13.42 2.06 -17.34
CA VAL A 123 14.18 0.81 -17.52
C VAL A 123 13.35 -0.40 -17.09
N TRP A 124 12.66 -0.34 -15.95
CA TRP A 124 11.87 -1.47 -15.48
C TRP A 124 10.63 -1.75 -16.34
N LEU A 125 10.01 -0.73 -16.93
CA LEU A 125 8.92 -0.94 -17.87
C LEU A 125 9.37 -1.77 -19.08
N LEU A 126 10.59 -1.54 -19.58
CA LEU A 126 11.18 -2.37 -20.63
C LEU A 126 11.39 -3.82 -20.15
N LEU A 127 11.87 -4.02 -18.92
CA LEU A 127 12.02 -5.36 -18.34
C LEU A 127 10.67 -6.07 -18.15
N VAL A 128 9.64 -5.35 -17.74
CA VAL A 128 8.26 -5.87 -17.64
C VAL A 128 7.76 -6.27 -19.03
N LEU A 129 7.98 -5.46 -20.06
CA LEU A 129 7.62 -5.82 -21.44
C LEU A 129 8.36 -7.08 -21.89
N VAL A 130 9.66 -7.19 -21.65
CA VAL A 130 10.45 -8.40 -21.94
C VAL A 130 9.89 -9.62 -21.20
N LEU A 131 9.53 -9.47 -19.93
CA LEU A 131 8.91 -10.54 -19.14
C LEU A 131 7.60 -11.02 -19.79
N GLN A 132 6.74 -10.10 -20.24
CA GLN A 132 5.46 -10.45 -20.85
C GLN A 132 5.60 -11.01 -22.27
N LEU A 133 6.56 -10.53 -23.06
CA LEU A 133 6.84 -11.07 -24.40
C LEU A 133 7.38 -12.52 -24.34
N ARG A 134 8.03 -12.89 -23.25
CA ARG A 134 8.51 -14.26 -23.01
C ARG A 134 7.44 -15.19 -22.42
N SER A 135 6.28 -14.64 -22.02
CA SER A 135 5.18 -15.42 -21.47
C SER A 135 4.44 -16.18 -22.56
N HIS A 136 4.15 -17.45 -22.27
CA HIS A 136 3.31 -18.32 -23.12
C HIS A 136 1.82 -18.23 -22.78
N ALA A 137 1.44 -17.31 -21.89
CA ALA A 137 0.05 -17.07 -21.52
C ALA A 137 -0.76 -16.50 -22.70
N SER A 138 -2.08 -16.60 -22.60
CA SER A 138 -2.99 -16.03 -23.59
C SER A 138 -2.83 -14.49 -23.69
N PRO A 139 -3.24 -13.85 -24.80
CA PRO A 139 -3.18 -12.39 -24.93
C PRO A 139 -3.81 -11.63 -23.76
N ASP A 140 -5.01 -12.04 -23.30
CA ASP A 140 -5.73 -11.37 -22.22
C ASP A 140 -5.00 -11.49 -20.87
N GLU A 141 -4.48 -12.68 -20.56
CA GLU A 141 -3.67 -12.90 -19.36
C GLU A 141 -2.37 -12.08 -19.40
N ARG A 142 -1.75 -11.93 -20.58
CA ARG A 142 -0.55 -11.09 -20.76
C ARG A 142 -0.85 -9.61 -20.57
N LEU A 143 -1.96 -9.11 -21.12
CA LEU A 143 -2.38 -7.72 -20.91
C LEU A 143 -2.69 -7.45 -19.44
N TYR A 144 -3.39 -8.38 -18.78
CA TYR A 144 -3.66 -8.28 -17.35
C TYR A 144 -2.37 -8.30 -16.52
N GLY A 145 -1.47 -9.25 -16.80
CA GLY A 145 -0.19 -9.33 -16.13
C GLY A 145 0.73 -8.15 -16.41
N LEU A 146 0.68 -7.56 -17.61
CA LEU A 146 1.41 -6.36 -17.97
C LEU A 146 0.95 -5.18 -17.12
N THR A 147 -0.35 -4.88 -17.12
CA THR A 147 -0.91 -3.74 -16.36
C THR A 147 -0.64 -3.89 -14.86
N ALA A 148 -0.80 -5.09 -14.31
CA ALA A 148 -0.49 -5.38 -12.91
C ALA A 148 1.00 -5.18 -12.60
N ALA A 149 1.90 -5.69 -13.43
CA ALA A 149 3.35 -5.56 -13.22
C ALA A 149 3.83 -4.10 -13.35
N VAL A 150 3.30 -3.35 -14.32
CA VAL A 150 3.59 -1.93 -14.54
C VAL A 150 3.18 -1.11 -13.31
N ALA A 151 1.93 -1.26 -12.85
CA ALA A 151 1.44 -0.52 -11.69
C ALA A 151 2.17 -0.92 -10.40
N SER A 152 2.42 -2.23 -10.19
CA SER A 152 3.20 -2.70 -9.04
C SER A 152 4.62 -2.12 -9.02
N THR A 153 5.28 -2.06 -10.18
CA THR A 153 6.62 -1.49 -10.33
C THR A 153 6.60 0.00 -10.02
N ALA A 154 5.67 0.74 -10.61
CA ALA A 154 5.54 2.18 -10.37
C ALA A 154 5.30 2.47 -8.89
N LEU A 155 4.39 1.76 -8.23
CA LEU A 155 4.09 1.95 -6.80
C LEU A 155 5.30 1.60 -5.91
N ALA A 156 6.02 0.51 -6.21
CA ALA A 156 7.23 0.16 -5.48
C ALA A 156 8.32 1.23 -5.64
N VAL A 157 8.58 1.69 -6.87
CA VAL A 157 9.58 2.74 -7.10
C VAL A 157 9.16 4.07 -6.45
N LEU A 158 7.89 4.47 -6.55
CA LEU A 158 7.36 5.69 -5.95
C LEU A 158 7.41 5.68 -4.41
N ALA A 159 7.36 4.51 -3.77
CA ALA A 159 7.58 4.40 -2.32
C ALA A 159 8.99 4.89 -1.90
N GLY A 160 9.96 4.87 -2.81
CA GLY A 160 11.28 5.52 -2.65
C GLY A 160 11.21 7.04 -2.42
N GLY A 161 10.05 7.66 -2.64
CA GLY A 161 9.80 9.06 -2.32
C GLY A 161 10.07 9.42 -0.86
N TYR A 162 9.86 8.51 0.10
CA TYR A 162 10.24 8.77 1.51
C TYR A 162 11.76 8.86 1.69
N LEU A 163 12.52 8.03 0.98
CA LEU A 163 13.98 8.06 1.00
C LEU A 163 14.53 9.32 0.32
N ALA A 164 13.89 9.74 -0.77
CA ALA A 164 14.20 11.02 -1.43
C ALA A 164 13.84 12.20 -0.52
N ALA A 165 12.68 12.17 0.15
CA ALA A 165 12.26 13.20 1.09
C ALA A 165 13.24 13.31 2.27
N ALA A 166 13.70 12.18 2.82
CA ALA A 166 14.69 12.17 3.90
C ALA A 166 16.05 12.78 3.51
N ALA A 167 16.35 12.88 2.21
CA ALA A 167 17.56 13.52 1.71
C ALA A 167 17.44 15.05 1.65
N GLU A 168 16.20 15.57 1.57
CA GLU A 168 15.88 17.00 1.58
C GLU A 168 15.56 17.46 3.01
N SER A 169 14.55 16.85 3.63
CA SER A 169 14.05 17.19 4.97
C SER A 169 13.56 15.93 5.71
N SER A 170 14.25 15.57 6.79
CA SER A 170 13.80 14.50 7.70
C SER A 170 12.46 14.83 8.34
N ASP A 171 12.19 16.12 8.57
CA ASP A 171 10.97 16.58 9.21
C ASP A 171 9.75 16.36 8.32
N ALA A 172 9.90 16.54 7.01
CA ALA A 172 8.84 16.23 6.05
C ALA A 172 8.43 14.74 6.11
N VAL A 173 9.39 13.84 6.28
CA VAL A 173 9.12 12.40 6.46
C VAL A 173 8.37 12.14 7.76
N VAL A 174 8.80 12.76 8.87
CA VAL A 174 8.12 12.63 10.17
C VAL A 174 6.68 13.14 10.10
N VAL A 175 6.47 14.35 9.58
CA VAL A 175 5.15 14.99 9.46
C VAL A 175 4.25 14.19 8.52
N GLY A 176 4.74 13.81 7.35
CA GLY A 176 3.99 13.02 6.37
C GLY A 176 3.59 11.65 6.90
N ALA A 177 4.53 10.93 7.52
CA ALA A 177 4.27 9.61 8.07
C ALA A 177 3.30 9.68 9.28
N ALA A 178 3.44 10.66 10.16
CA ALA A 178 2.51 10.87 11.27
C ALA A 178 1.08 11.17 10.78
N ALA A 179 0.95 12.00 9.73
CA ALA A 179 -0.34 12.29 9.12
C ALA A 179 -1.01 11.03 8.55
N VAL A 180 -0.25 10.19 7.83
CA VAL A 180 -0.77 8.92 7.30
C VAL A 180 -1.19 7.97 8.43
N ALA A 181 -0.38 7.85 9.49
CA ALA A 181 -0.67 7.00 10.64
C ALA A 181 -1.99 7.40 11.31
N VAL A 182 -2.11 8.68 11.70
CA VAL A 182 -3.31 9.19 12.39
C VAL A 182 -4.54 9.11 11.47
N GLY A 183 -4.40 9.55 10.22
CA GLY A 183 -5.51 9.52 9.25
C GLY A 183 -6.07 8.12 9.03
N LEU A 184 -5.21 7.10 8.92
CA LEU A 184 -5.64 5.73 8.67
C LEU A 184 -6.26 5.06 9.89
N LEU A 185 -5.78 5.33 11.11
CA LEU A 185 -6.43 4.86 12.34
C LEU A 185 -7.85 5.40 12.44
N VAL A 186 -8.03 6.70 12.17
CA VAL A 186 -9.36 7.34 12.17
C VAL A 186 -10.23 6.81 11.03
N ARG A 187 -9.65 6.59 9.84
CA ARG A 187 -10.39 6.03 8.70
C ARG A 187 -10.96 4.63 8.98
N ALA A 188 -10.35 3.88 9.89
CA ALA A 188 -10.77 2.54 10.29
C ALA A 188 -11.90 2.53 11.35
N LEU A 189 -12.32 3.69 11.87
CA LEU A 189 -13.43 3.78 12.81
C LEU A 189 -14.78 3.43 12.13
N PRO A 190 -15.75 2.89 12.89
CA PRO A 190 -17.06 2.51 12.38
C PRO A 190 -17.95 3.74 12.15
N LEU A 191 -17.60 4.54 11.15
CA LEU A 191 -18.32 5.75 10.74
C LEU A 191 -18.94 5.56 9.34
N PRO A 192 -20.01 6.29 8.99
CA PRO A 192 -20.50 6.35 7.61
C PRO A 192 -19.39 6.79 6.65
N THR A 193 -19.27 6.16 5.48
CA THR A 193 -18.11 6.31 4.58
C THR A 193 -17.74 7.76 4.27
N ALA A 194 -18.73 8.61 3.96
CA ALA A 194 -18.49 10.03 3.67
C ALA A 194 -17.92 10.78 4.90
N ALA A 195 -18.51 10.57 6.08
CA ALA A 195 -18.04 11.15 7.33
C ALA A 195 -16.63 10.62 7.69
N ALA A 196 -16.39 9.32 7.49
CA ALA A 196 -15.09 8.69 7.77
C ALA A 196 -13.96 9.34 6.96
N VAL A 197 -14.19 9.68 5.68
CA VAL A 197 -13.20 10.35 4.83
C VAL A 197 -12.89 11.76 5.34
N VAL A 198 -13.91 12.55 5.64
CA VAL A 198 -13.73 13.93 6.13
C VAL A 198 -13.00 13.95 7.47
N VAL A 199 -13.43 13.11 8.42
CA VAL A 199 -12.83 13.05 9.76
C VAL A 199 -11.41 12.49 9.69
N ALA A 200 -11.15 11.48 8.85
CA ALA A 200 -9.79 10.96 8.63
C ALA A 200 -8.86 11.99 8.01
N LEU A 201 -9.33 12.80 7.07
CA LEU A 201 -8.52 13.85 6.45
C LEU A 201 -8.20 14.95 7.45
N ALA A 202 -9.20 15.39 8.24
CA ALA A 202 -8.98 16.33 9.33
C ALA A 202 -8.00 15.78 10.37
N ALA A 203 -8.10 14.49 10.71
CA ALA A 203 -7.18 13.82 11.63
C ALA A 203 -5.76 13.69 11.05
N ALA A 204 -5.61 13.43 9.75
CA ALA A 204 -4.31 13.43 9.08
C ALA A 204 -3.66 14.81 9.11
N THR A 205 -4.42 15.87 8.81
CA THR A 205 -3.97 17.26 8.95
C THR A 205 -3.55 17.56 10.39
N GLY A 206 -4.35 17.16 11.38
CA GLY A 206 -4.04 17.34 12.80
C GLY A 206 -2.80 16.55 13.24
N GLY A 207 -2.63 15.31 12.76
CA GLY A 207 -1.45 14.48 13.00
C GLY A 207 -0.19 15.10 12.41
N GLY A 208 -0.28 15.64 11.19
CA GLY A 208 0.79 16.40 10.56
C GLY A 208 1.16 17.65 11.36
N VAL A 209 0.17 18.46 11.77
CA VAL A 209 0.41 19.65 12.63
C VAL A 209 1.06 19.26 13.96
N GLY A 210 0.57 18.20 14.62
CA GLY A 210 1.13 17.73 15.88
C GLY A 210 2.59 17.29 15.74
N ALA A 211 2.92 16.54 14.70
CA ALA A 211 4.29 16.18 14.38
C ALA A 211 5.14 17.40 14.01
N GLY A 212 4.57 18.37 13.30
CA GLY A 212 5.24 19.62 12.93
C GLY A 212 5.67 20.45 14.14
N GLN A 213 4.91 20.40 15.25
CA GLN A 213 5.34 21.03 16.50
C GLN A 213 6.57 20.35 17.11
N LEU A 214 6.73 19.04 16.94
CA LEU A 214 7.87 18.28 17.45
C LEU A 214 9.14 18.52 16.62
N THR A 215 8.98 18.76 15.31
CA THR A 215 10.08 18.99 14.37
C THR A 215 10.39 20.46 14.12
N GLY A 216 9.55 21.39 14.60
CA GLY A 216 9.68 22.82 14.28
C GLY A 216 9.22 23.17 12.86
N THR A 217 8.57 22.24 12.16
CA THR A 217 7.94 22.49 10.86
C THR A 217 6.70 23.36 11.08
N GLY A 218 6.81 24.66 10.76
CA GLY A 218 5.76 25.64 11.02
C GLY A 218 4.35 25.17 10.68
N THR A 219 3.37 25.56 11.50
CA THR A 219 2.00 25.01 11.52
C THR A 219 1.34 24.93 10.15
N SER A 220 1.44 25.99 9.33
CA SER A 220 0.81 26.04 8.01
C SER A 220 1.39 25.02 7.04
N THR A 221 2.72 24.87 7.03
CA THR A 221 3.42 23.89 6.18
C THR A 221 3.11 22.47 6.64
N ALA A 222 3.13 22.23 7.95
CA ALA A 222 2.78 20.94 8.51
C ALA A 222 1.32 20.54 8.24
N ALA A 223 0.39 21.50 8.28
CA ALA A 223 -1.01 21.29 7.92
C ALA A 223 -1.17 20.95 6.44
N LEU A 224 -0.52 21.69 5.53
CA LEU A 224 -0.56 21.43 4.09
C LEU A 224 -0.01 20.04 3.76
N LEU A 225 1.17 19.71 4.30
CA LEU A 225 1.80 18.40 4.13
C LEU A 225 0.91 17.29 4.70
N GLY A 226 0.39 17.45 5.91
CA GLY A 226 -0.47 16.46 6.55
C GLY A 226 -1.78 16.24 5.80
N PHE A 227 -2.41 17.31 5.30
CA PHE A 227 -3.59 17.21 4.44
C PHE A 227 -3.29 16.45 3.13
N ALA A 228 -2.21 16.83 2.44
CA ALA A 228 -1.88 16.25 1.14
C ALA A 228 -1.47 14.78 1.26
N ALA A 229 -0.60 14.45 2.23
CA ALA A 229 -0.23 13.07 2.52
C ALA A 229 -1.43 12.22 2.96
N GLY A 230 -2.31 12.79 3.80
CA GLY A 230 -3.57 12.16 4.22
C GLY A 230 -4.50 11.87 3.04
N ALA A 231 -4.69 12.83 2.13
CA ALA A 231 -5.51 12.64 0.93
C ALA A 231 -4.97 11.52 0.04
N CYS A 232 -3.65 11.51 -0.23
CA CYS A 232 -2.99 10.44 -0.98
C CYS A 232 -3.14 9.07 -0.29
N ALA A 233 -2.99 9.02 1.04
CA ALA A 233 -3.16 7.79 1.79
C ALA A 233 -4.61 7.26 1.76
N LEU A 234 -5.60 8.15 1.79
CA LEU A 234 -7.01 7.78 1.63
C LEU A 234 -7.31 7.26 0.22
N ILE A 235 -6.66 7.79 -0.81
CA ILE A 235 -6.72 7.25 -2.18
C ILE A 235 -6.11 5.84 -2.19
N GLY A 236 -4.92 5.64 -1.62
CA GLY A 236 -4.31 4.31 -1.50
C GLY A 236 -5.17 3.30 -0.73
N HIS A 237 -5.79 3.73 0.38
CA HIS A 237 -6.75 2.94 1.15
C HIS A 237 -7.99 2.59 0.33
N ARG A 238 -8.47 3.53 -0.49
CA ARG A 238 -9.60 3.32 -1.39
C ARG A 238 -9.26 2.31 -2.48
N VAL A 239 -8.07 2.39 -3.08
CA VAL A 239 -7.59 1.42 -4.08
C VAL A 239 -7.45 0.04 -3.47
N ALA A 240 -7.03 -0.05 -2.20
CA ALA A 240 -6.98 -1.31 -1.47
C ALA A 240 -8.35 -1.86 -1.05
N SER A 241 -9.44 -1.11 -1.26
CA SER A 241 -10.80 -1.55 -0.99
C SER A 241 -11.30 -2.37 -2.17
N TYR A 242 -11.86 -3.54 -1.93
CA TYR A 242 -12.20 -4.51 -2.99
C TYR A 242 -13.57 -5.15 -2.74
N ASP A 243 -14.20 -5.69 -3.79
CA ASP A 243 -15.52 -6.32 -3.69
C ASP A 243 -15.48 -7.74 -3.06
N TYR A 244 -14.35 -8.43 -3.16
CA TYR A 244 -14.11 -9.76 -2.57
C TYR A 244 -12.70 -9.95 -1.96
N PRO A 245 -12.21 -9.05 -1.09
CA PRO A 245 -10.87 -9.18 -0.57
C PRO A 245 -10.82 -10.32 0.44
N SER A 246 -10.00 -11.31 0.14
CA SER A 246 -9.46 -12.19 1.17
C SER A 246 -8.83 -11.33 2.26
N ARG A 247 -8.98 -11.72 3.54
CA ARG A 247 -8.30 -11.07 4.69
C ARG A 247 -6.83 -10.76 4.42
N PHE A 248 -6.18 -11.63 3.64
CA PHE A 248 -4.77 -11.50 3.31
C PHE A 248 -4.43 -10.34 2.36
N VAL A 249 -5.37 -9.89 1.52
CA VAL A 249 -5.18 -8.72 0.64
C VAL A 249 -5.12 -7.44 1.47
N HIS A 250 -6.03 -7.31 2.44
CA HIS A 250 -6.02 -6.18 3.36
C HIS A 250 -4.76 -6.16 4.22
N MET A 251 -4.22 -7.33 4.59
CA MET A 251 -2.97 -7.45 5.35
C MET A 251 -1.70 -7.19 4.52
N THR A 252 -1.81 -6.96 3.21
CA THR A 252 -0.67 -6.60 2.34
C THR A 252 -0.92 -5.27 1.61
N ALA A 253 -1.78 -5.26 0.60
CA ALA A 253 -2.13 -4.06 -0.16
C ALA A 253 -2.76 -2.98 0.72
N GLY A 254 -3.66 -3.39 1.63
CA GLY A 254 -4.29 -2.48 2.59
C GLY A 254 -3.31 -1.84 3.58
N VAL A 255 -2.16 -2.49 3.82
CA VAL A 255 -1.10 -1.96 4.69
C VAL A 255 -0.21 -0.98 3.93
N ALA A 256 0.23 -1.33 2.73
CA ALA A 256 1.30 -0.63 2.03
C ALA A 256 0.84 0.47 1.07
N LEU A 257 -0.28 0.28 0.36
CA LEU A 257 -0.74 1.25 -0.65
C LEU A 257 -1.01 2.66 -0.10
N PRO A 258 -1.53 2.85 1.12
CA PRO A 258 -1.68 4.20 1.69
C PRO A 258 -0.35 4.96 1.79
N LEU A 259 0.70 4.30 2.28
CA LEU A 259 2.03 4.90 2.41
C LEU A 259 2.69 5.10 1.04
N ALA A 260 2.63 4.10 0.16
CA ALA A 260 3.18 4.20 -1.19
C ALA A 260 2.54 5.35 -2.00
N ALA A 261 1.23 5.56 -1.87
CA ALA A 261 0.52 6.65 -2.53
C ALA A 261 0.91 8.04 -1.98
N ALA A 262 1.24 8.14 -0.70
CA ALA A 262 1.65 9.39 -0.06
C ALA A 262 3.12 9.77 -0.29
N ALA A 263 4.00 8.80 -0.59
CA ALA A 263 5.43 9.04 -0.74
C ALA A 263 5.81 10.17 -1.72
N PRO A 264 5.17 10.31 -2.91
CA PRO A 264 5.53 11.38 -3.85
C PRO A 264 5.20 12.77 -3.33
N VAL A 265 4.06 12.95 -2.65
CA VAL A 265 3.67 14.27 -2.15
C VAL A 265 4.51 14.68 -0.94
N VAL A 266 4.92 13.71 -0.12
CA VAL A 266 5.87 13.94 0.98
C VAL A 266 7.23 14.40 0.43
N TYR A 267 7.72 13.80 -0.66
CA TYR A 267 8.92 14.28 -1.35
C TYR A 267 8.76 15.69 -1.92
N VAL A 268 7.71 15.94 -2.71
CA VAL A 268 7.53 17.21 -3.42
C VAL A 268 7.40 18.38 -2.44
N ILE A 269 6.59 18.22 -1.39
CA ILE A 269 6.43 19.26 -0.38
C ILE A 269 7.70 19.36 0.48
N GLY A 270 8.31 18.24 0.87
CA GLY A 270 9.55 18.23 1.65
C GLY A 270 10.69 18.95 0.94
N ARG A 271 10.83 18.77 -0.38
CA ARG A 271 11.80 19.51 -1.21
C ARG A 271 11.54 21.02 -1.22
N ALA A 272 10.28 21.45 -1.14
CA ALA A 272 9.92 22.87 -1.08
C ALA A 272 10.18 23.50 0.29
N MET A 273 10.45 22.70 1.32
CA MET A 273 10.74 23.16 2.68
C MET A 273 12.20 23.60 2.86
N GLY A 274 13.11 23.19 1.96
CA GLY A 274 14.55 23.38 2.08
C GLY A 274 15.16 22.48 3.16
#